data_AF-A0A970CF00-F1
#
_entry.id   AF-A0A970CF00-F1
#
_cell.length_a   1.000
_cell.length_b   1.000
_cell.length_c   1.000
_cell.angle_alpha   90.00
_cell.angle_beta   90.00
_cell.angle_gamma   90.00
#
_symmetry.space_group_name_H-M   'P 1'
#
loop_
_entity.id
_entity.type
_entity.pdbx_description
1 polymer ?
#
loop_
_entity_poly.entity_id
_entity_poly.type
_entity_poly.pdbx_seq_one_letter_code
_entity_poly.pdbx_strand_id
1 'polypeptide(L)'
;MNETLISHLKKRYPMLEYFTDRPFGIEIEGYGLQYYLIPPDNSIVKPYNISSPARDGRRFDELLGEYDLCLGTTKNAWHIEEDSSITHRGGFELISPILSGMNGLVQVYHFLEMLGCIKGIEIDASCGFHVHHGVDEKIFTCKQLQQLVRIVHSMEDYFYLLIPGDRQNNATCRPVEVDVKAFLDPQICAADPET
;
A
#
# COMPACT_ATOMS: atom_id res chain seq x y z
N MET A 1 -9.03 11.89 18.50
CA MET A 1 -9.86 11.05 17.60
C MET A 1 -9.26 9.66 17.34
N ASN A 2 -7.93 9.50 17.29
CA ASN A 2 -7.34 8.24 16.81
C ASN A 2 -7.32 7.06 17.81
N GLU A 3 -7.21 7.30 19.12
CA GLU A 3 -7.06 6.21 20.11
C GLU A 3 -8.29 5.29 20.22
N THR A 4 -9.51 5.86 20.12
CA THR A 4 -10.74 5.07 20.16
C THR A 4 -10.85 4.15 18.95
N LEU A 5 -10.51 4.66 17.76
CA LEU A 5 -10.50 3.87 16.52
C LEU A 5 -9.41 2.79 16.57
N ILE A 6 -8.20 3.13 16.99
CA ILE A 6 -7.10 2.17 17.15
C ILE A 6 -7.48 1.05 18.13
N SER A 7 -8.09 1.39 19.26
CA SER A 7 -8.59 0.42 20.24
C SER A 7 -9.67 -0.49 19.63
N HIS A 8 -10.61 0.09 18.88
CA HIS A 8 -11.62 -0.67 18.16
C HIS A 8 -11.01 -1.61 17.10
N LEU A 9 -10.07 -1.12 16.29
CA LEU A 9 -9.39 -1.89 15.27
C LEU A 9 -8.59 -3.04 15.88
N LYS A 10 -7.84 -2.82 16.96
CA LYS A 10 -7.12 -3.89 17.66
C LYS A 10 -8.07 -4.95 18.23
N LYS A 11 -9.22 -4.55 18.77
CA LYS A 11 -10.24 -5.49 19.24
C LYS A 11 -10.85 -6.31 18.09
N ARG A 12 -11.07 -5.69 16.92
CA ARG A 12 -11.64 -6.33 15.73
C ARG A 12 -10.62 -7.23 15.02
N TYR A 13 -9.37 -6.80 15.01
CA TYR A 13 -8.24 -7.40 14.31
C TYR A 13 -7.10 -7.64 15.31
N PRO A 14 -7.16 -8.71 16.12
CA PRO A 14 -6.20 -8.94 17.21
C PRO A 14 -4.74 -9.04 16.75
N MET A 15 -4.49 -9.41 15.49
CA MET A 15 -3.13 -9.41 14.93
C MET A 15 -2.45 -8.04 14.97
N LEU A 16 -3.22 -6.94 15.04
CA LEU A 16 -2.70 -5.58 15.15
C LEU A 16 -2.01 -5.29 16.49
N GLU A 17 -2.14 -6.17 17.49
CA GLU A 17 -1.34 -6.08 18.72
C GLU A 17 0.15 -6.29 18.46
N TYR A 18 0.50 -7.05 17.40
CA TYR A 18 1.88 -7.30 16.98
C TYR A 18 2.36 -6.31 15.91
N PHE A 19 1.53 -5.34 15.52
CA PHE A 19 1.91 -4.34 14.53
C PHE A 19 3.00 -3.44 15.09
N THR A 20 4.07 -3.25 14.31
CA THR A 20 5.27 -2.51 14.73
C THR A 20 5.31 -1.14 14.07
N ASP A 21 6.20 -0.27 14.56
CA ASP A 21 6.47 1.03 13.95
C ASP A 21 7.45 0.97 12.76
N ARG A 22 7.71 -0.24 12.22
CA ARG A 22 8.54 -0.39 11.02
C ARG A 22 7.96 0.47 9.88
N PRO A 23 8.78 1.27 9.17
CA PRO A 23 8.29 2.06 8.05
C PRO A 23 7.75 1.17 6.93
N PHE A 24 6.71 1.64 6.25
CA PHE A 24 6.10 0.96 5.10
C PHE A 24 5.52 1.97 4.12
N GLY A 25 5.24 1.54 2.89
CA GLY A 25 4.49 2.30 1.89
C GLY A 25 3.38 1.43 1.31
N ILE A 26 2.34 2.06 0.76
CA ILE A 26 1.19 1.39 0.17
C ILE A 26 0.89 2.00 -1.20
N GLU A 27 0.55 1.15 -2.15
CA GLU A 27 -0.05 1.53 -3.43
C GLU A 27 -1.37 0.76 -3.57
N ILE A 28 -2.43 1.45 -4.00
CA ILE A 28 -3.77 0.90 -4.19
C ILE A 28 -4.22 1.21 -5.60
N GLU A 29 -4.44 0.17 -6.40
CA GLU A 29 -4.87 0.31 -7.80
C GLU A 29 -6.39 0.19 -7.95
N GLY A 30 -6.94 0.91 -8.92
CA GLY A 30 -8.34 0.83 -9.31
C GLY A 30 -8.60 1.50 -10.65
N TYR A 31 -9.82 1.39 -11.16
CA TYR A 31 -10.23 2.09 -12.38
C TYR A 31 -11.58 2.78 -12.25
N GLY A 32 -11.95 3.55 -13.28
CA GLY A 32 -13.22 4.27 -13.34
C GLY A 32 -13.22 5.62 -12.59
N LEU A 33 -12.06 6.05 -12.07
CA LEU A 33 -11.90 7.41 -11.54
C LEU A 33 -11.93 8.41 -12.69
N GLN A 34 -12.76 9.46 -12.54
CA GLN A 34 -12.89 10.53 -13.52
C GLN A 34 -11.94 11.66 -13.17
N TYR A 35 -10.82 11.75 -13.87
CA TYR A 35 -9.84 12.81 -13.73
C TYR A 35 -9.31 13.26 -15.09
N TYR A 36 -8.53 14.35 -15.09
CA TYR A 36 -7.73 14.75 -16.24
C TYR A 36 -6.30 15.09 -15.81
N LEU A 37 -5.37 14.84 -16.72
CA LEU A 37 -3.96 15.20 -16.59
C LEU A 37 -3.60 16.23 -17.66
N ILE A 38 -2.69 17.14 -17.33
CA ILE A 38 -2.01 17.97 -18.32
C ILE A 38 -0.53 17.56 -18.41
N PRO A 39 0.15 17.72 -19.56
CA PRO A 39 1.51 17.23 -19.76
C PRO A 39 2.54 17.59 -18.65
N PRO A 40 2.48 18.76 -18.00
CA PRO A 40 3.40 19.10 -16.89
C PRO A 40 3.20 18.31 -15.58
N ASP A 41 2.14 17.51 -15.46
CA ASP A 41 1.75 16.87 -14.20
C ASP A 41 2.57 15.61 -13.87
N ASN A 42 3.40 15.11 -14.80
CA ASN A 42 4.24 13.91 -14.61
C ASN A 42 3.46 12.73 -14.02
N SER A 43 2.29 12.43 -14.59
CA SER A 43 1.34 11.40 -14.15
C SER A 43 0.62 11.65 -12.81
N ILE A 44 0.99 12.66 -12.02
CA ILE A 44 0.32 12.97 -10.75
C ILE A 44 -1.01 13.68 -11.00
N VAL A 45 -2.11 13.04 -10.62
CA VAL A 45 -3.46 13.62 -10.68
C VAL A 45 -3.64 14.62 -9.55
N LYS A 46 -3.77 15.91 -9.91
CA LYS A 46 -4.07 16.97 -8.96
C LYS A 46 -5.46 16.75 -8.34
N PRO A 47 -5.65 16.98 -7.04
CA PRO A 47 -6.95 16.72 -6.38
C PRO A 47 -8.12 17.49 -7.00
N TYR A 48 -7.87 18.73 -7.45
CA TYR A 48 -8.87 19.57 -8.13
C TYR A 48 -9.14 19.17 -9.59
N ASN A 49 -8.39 18.21 -10.14
CA ASN A 49 -8.67 17.62 -11.45
C ASN A 49 -9.58 16.37 -11.34
N ILE A 50 -9.91 15.92 -10.12
CA ILE A 50 -10.78 14.77 -9.88
C ILE A 50 -12.23 15.25 -9.87
N SER A 51 -13.05 14.62 -10.69
CA SER A 51 -14.47 14.96 -10.89
C SER A 51 -15.43 13.86 -10.45
N SER A 52 -14.93 12.68 -10.06
CA SER A 52 -15.76 11.61 -9.52
C SER A 52 -16.46 12.04 -8.23
N PRO A 53 -17.80 11.97 -8.17
CA PRO A 53 -18.53 12.20 -6.93
C PRO A 53 -18.55 10.93 -6.07
N ALA A 54 -18.87 11.11 -4.79
CA ALA A 54 -19.33 10.03 -3.93
C ALA A 54 -20.62 9.39 -4.48
N ARG A 55 -20.91 8.15 -4.08
CA ARG A 55 -22.17 7.45 -4.40
C ARG A 55 -23.40 8.19 -3.87
N ASP A 56 -23.25 8.97 -2.80
CA ASP A 56 -24.29 9.81 -2.20
C ASP A 56 -24.32 11.26 -2.75
N GLY A 57 -23.47 11.57 -3.73
CA GLY A 57 -23.43 12.87 -4.42
C GLY A 57 -22.48 13.90 -3.81
N ARG A 58 -21.82 13.62 -2.68
CA ARG A 58 -20.78 14.49 -2.13
C ARG A 58 -19.59 14.65 -3.07
N ARG A 59 -18.91 15.79 -2.96
CA ARG A 59 -17.70 16.05 -3.75
C ARG A 59 -16.51 15.29 -3.17
N PHE A 60 -15.51 15.03 -4.02
CA PHE A 60 -14.30 14.31 -3.62
C PHE A 60 -13.53 14.99 -2.48
N ASP A 61 -13.44 16.32 -2.48
CA ASP A 61 -12.81 17.12 -1.42
C ASP A 61 -13.59 17.09 -0.10
N GLU A 62 -14.92 16.99 -0.17
CA GLU A 62 -15.77 16.82 1.02
C GLU A 62 -15.55 15.43 1.65
N LEU A 63 -15.43 14.38 0.83
CA LEU A 63 -15.10 13.03 1.29
C LEU A 63 -13.71 13.00 1.96
N LEU A 64 -12.69 13.59 1.34
CA LEU A 64 -11.37 13.69 1.96
C LEU A 64 -11.43 14.34 3.35
N GLY A 65 -12.19 15.44 3.48
CA GLY A 65 -12.38 16.13 4.75
C GLY A 65 -13.09 15.31 5.84
N GLU A 66 -14.04 14.45 5.48
CA GLU A 66 -14.74 13.56 6.42
C GLU A 66 -13.79 12.55 7.06
N TYR A 67 -12.88 11.99 6.26
CA TYR A 67 -11.92 10.98 6.69
C TYR A 67 -10.62 11.57 7.27
N ASP A 68 -10.52 12.91 7.37
CA ASP A 68 -9.30 13.65 7.76
C ASP A 68 -8.10 13.29 6.86
N LEU A 69 -8.36 13.16 5.56
CA LEU A 69 -7.38 12.80 4.54
C LEU A 69 -6.99 14.00 3.68
N CYS A 70 -5.78 13.96 3.12
CA CYS A 70 -5.28 14.97 2.21
C CYS A 70 -4.51 14.32 1.07
N LEU A 71 -4.73 14.81 -0.15
CA LEU A 71 -3.93 14.46 -1.32
C LEU A 71 -2.99 15.63 -1.65
N GLY A 72 -1.73 15.31 -1.87
CA GLY A 72 -0.71 16.23 -2.35
C GLY A 72 -0.54 16.21 -3.87
N THR A 73 0.48 16.94 -4.31
CA THR A 73 0.90 17.03 -5.72
C THR A 73 2.36 16.61 -5.91
N THR A 74 2.91 15.89 -4.93
CA THR A 74 4.30 15.42 -4.90
C THR A 74 4.33 14.05 -4.26
N LYS A 75 5.39 13.26 -4.55
CA LYS A 75 5.58 11.91 -4.00
C LYS A 75 5.82 11.84 -2.49
N ASN A 76 5.99 12.99 -1.81
CA ASN A 76 6.19 13.08 -0.36
C ASN A 76 4.88 13.13 0.45
N ALA A 77 3.73 13.05 -0.23
CA ALA A 77 2.41 13.03 0.37
C ALA A 77 1.58 11.93 -0.28
N TRP A 78 0.42 11.62 0.28
CA TRP A 78 -0.54 10.78 -0.42
C TRP A 78 -0.89 11.44 -1.74
N HIS A 79 -0.82 10.72 -2.85
CA HIS A 79 -1.08 11.26 -4.17
C HIS A 79 -1.66 10.18 -5.07
N ILE A 80 -2.31 10.61 -6.14
CA ILE A 80 -2.83 9.71 -7.16
C ILE A 80 -1.95 9.86 -8.39
N GLU A 81 -1.49 8.75 -8.97
CA GLU A 81 -0.86 8.70 -10.27
C GLU A 81 -1.78 7.99 -11.29
N GLU A 82 -1.71 8.39 -12.56
CA GLU A 82 -2.30 7.59 -13.63
C GLU A 82 -1.54 6.28 -13.77
N ASP A 83 -2.28 5.18 -13.78
CA ASP A 83 -1.73 3.84 -14.01
C ASP A 83 -2.12 3.34 -15.40
N SER A 84 -1.14 3.42 -16.30
CA SER A 84 -1.27 2.96 -17.68
C SER A 84 -1.25 1.44 -17.85
N SER A 85 -0.92 0.69 -16.79
CA SER A 85 -0.93 -0.77 -16.80
C SER A 85 -2.34 -1.34 -16.68
N ILE A 86 -3.28 -0.57 -16.11
CA ILE A 86 -4.69 -0.94 -15.99
C ILE A 86 -5.38 -0.80 -17.34
N THR A 87 -6.07 -1.87 -17.75
CA THR A 87 -6.67 -1.97 -19.10
C THR A 87 -7.94 -1.12 -19.28
N HIS A 88 -8.53 -0.69 -18.17
CA HIS A 88 -9.77 0.07 -18.13
C HIS A 88 -9.53 1.58 -18.13
N ARG A 89 -10.56 2.35 -18.52
CA ARG A 89 -10.48 3.82 -18.48
C ARG A 89 -10.42 4.33 -17.05
N GLY A 90 -9.62 5.38 -16.85
CA GLY A 90 -9.45 6.01 -15.54
C GLY A 90 -8.73 5.10 -14.55
N GLY A 91 -7.78 4.29 -15.04
CA GLY A 91 -6.87 3.51 -14.21
C GLY A 91 -5.97 4.42 -13.38
N PHE A 92 -5.89 4.17 -12.08
CA PHE A 92 -5.14 5.02 -11.16
C PHE A 92 -4.47 4.17 -10.08
N GLU A 93 -3.39 4.73 -9.53
CA GLU A 93 -2.73 4.27 -8.33
C GLU A 93 -2.83 5.36 -7.26
N LEU A 94 -3.36 5.02 -6.08
CA LEU A 94 -3.25 5.85 -4.88
C LEU A 94 -2.00 5.42 -4.10
N ILE A 95 -1.04 6.31 -3.98
CA ILE A 95 0.29 6.03 -3.45
C ILE A 95 0.50 6.80 -2.14
N SER A 96 0.99 6.11 -1.12
CA SER A 96 1.27 6.70 0.19
C SER A 96 2.64 7.38 0.24
N PRO A 97 2.85 8.36 1.15
CA PRO A 97 4.20 8.68 1.61
C PRO A 97 4.75 7.49 2.43
N ILE A 98 5.97 7.59 2.94
CA ILE A 98 6.45 6.61 3.93
C ILE A 98 5.59 6.73 5.19
N LEU A 99 4.90 5.65 5.53
CA LEU A 99 4.04 5.49 6.69
C LEU A 99 4.78 4.73 7.80
N SER A 100 4.28 4.82 9.03
CA SER A 100 4.78 4.05 10.16
C SER A 100 3.70 3.90 11.24
N GLY A 101 3.70 2.75 11.91
CA GLY A 101 2.88 2.48 13.07
C GLY A 101 1.37 2.51 12.80
N MET A 102 0.60 2.48 13.88
CA MET A 102 -0.87 2.46 13.80
C MET A 102 -1.46 3.70 13.13
N ASN A 103 -0.82 4.86 13.26
CA ASN A 103 -1.29 6.09 12.62
C ASN A 103 -1.21 5.99 11.09
N GLY A 104 -0.13 5.40 10.56
CA GLY A 104 -0.01 5.12 9.13
C GLY A 104 -1.07 4.14 8.66
N LEU A 105 -1.29 3.07 9.43
CA LEU A 105 -2.27 2.04 9.07
C LEU A 105 -3.71 2.57 9.07
N VAL A 106 -4.05 3.47 9.99
CA VAL A 106 -5.37 4.13 10.01
C VAL A 106 -5.59 4.98 8.75
N GLN A 107 -4.57 5.68 8.24
CA GLN A 107 -4.69 6.42 6.98
C GLN A 107 -5.02 5.48 5.82
N VAL A 108 -4.33 4.33 5.73
CA VAL A 108 -4.61 3.30 4.71
C VAL A 108 -6.06 2.81 4.83
N TYR A 109 -6.51 2.51 6.05
CA TYR A 109 -7.87 2.08 6.30
C TYR A 109 -8.91 3.11 5.85
N HIS A 110 -8.72 4.39 6.21
CA HIS A 110 -9.60 5.47 5.78
C HIS A 110 -9.59 5.68 4.26
N PHE A 111 -8.43 5.58 3.60
CA PHE A 111 -8.37 5.67 2.14
C PHE A 111 -9.14 4.52 1.47
N LEU A 112 -9.01 3.29 1.97
CA LEU A 112 -9.77 2.14 1.48
C LEU A 112 -11.29 2.34 1.65
N GLU A 113 -11.73 2.83 2.82
CA GLU A 113 -13.15 3.15 3.05
C GLU A 113 -13.64 4.26 2.10
N MET A 114 -12.86 5.34 1.97
CA MET A 114 -13.20 6.49 1.13
C MET A 114 -13.28 6.10 -0.35
N LEU A 115 -12.34 5.31 -0.87
CA LEU A 115 -12.37 4.78 -2.24
C LEU A 115 -13.65 3.95 -2.49
N GLY A 116 -14.08 3.16 -1.50
CA GLY A 116 -15.34 2.40 -1.55
C GLY A 116 -16.60 3.26 -1.62
N CYS A 117 -16.52 4.53 -1.23
CA CYS A 117 -17.62 5.50 -1.31
C CYS A 117 -17.70 6.22 -2.66
N ILE A 118 -16.65 6.19 -3.50
CA ILE A 118 -16.63 6.90 -4.78
C ILE A 118 -17.46 6.15 -5.83
N LYS A 119 -18.21 6.91 -6.64
CA LYS A 119 -18.99 6.37 -7.74
C LYS A 119 -18.08 6.02 -8.92
N GLY A 120 -18.26 4.82 -9.46
CA GLY A 120 -17.55 4.35 -10.66
C GLY A 120 -16.18 3.74 -10.39
N ILE A 121 -15.65 3.82 -9.15
CA ILE A 121 -14.44 3.07 -8.80
C ILE A 121 -14.78 1.59 -8.74
N GLU A 122 -14.04 0.81 -9.51
CA GLU A 122 -14.10 -0.64 -9.60
C GLU A 122 -12.68 -1.22 -9.57
N ILE A 123 -12.60 -2.53 -9.29
CA ILE A 123 -11.36 -3.32 -9.27
C ILE A 123 -11.57 -4.60 -10.07
N ASP A 124 -10.50 -5.10 -10.67
CA ASP A 124 -10.50 -6.39 -11.36
C ASP A 124 -9.15 -7.10 -11.19
N ALA A 125 -8.89 -8.14 -11.99
CA ALA A 125 -7.64 -8.89 -11.91
C ALA A 125 -6.41 -8.09 -12.41
N SER A 126 -6.58 -6.95 -13.08
CA SER A 126 -5.48 -6.07 -13.46
C SER A 126 -5.00 -5.23 -12.28
N CYS A 127 -5.87 -4.91 -11.32
CA CYS A 127 -5.53 -4.12 -10.14
C CYS A 127 -4.73 -4.93 -9.09
N GLY A 128 -3.89 -4.23 -8.34
CA GLY A 128 -3.06 -4.69 -7.24
C GLY A 128 -3.21 -3.87 -5.95
N PHE A 129 -2.70 -4.46 -4.88
CA PHE A 129 -2.46 -3.80 -3.60
C PHE A 129 -1.02 -4.08 -3.20
N HIS A 130 -0.19 -3.04 -3.19
CA HIS A 130 1.25 -3.20 -2.95
C HIS A 130 1.61 -2.74 -1.55
N VAL A 131 2.46 -3.54 -0.89
CA VAL A 131 3.02 -3.22 0.42
C VAL A 131 4.53 -3.12 0.28
N HIS A 132 5.06 -1.92 0.47
CA HIS A 132 6.48 -1.64 0.44
C HIS A 132 7.01 -1.73 1.86
N HIS A 133 7.93 -2.66 2.11
CA HIS A 133 8.60 -2.73 3.40
C HIS A 133 9.76 -1.73 3.44
N GLY A 134 9.68 -0.77 4.36
CA GLY A 134 10.71 0.24 4.52
C GLY A 134 12.07 -0.36 4.82
N VAL A 135 13.08 0.19 4.15
CA VAL A 135 14.49 -0.12 4.30
C VAL A 135 15.25 1.19 4.39
N ASP A 136 16.00 1.38 5.47
CA ASP A 136 16.98 2.47 5.55
C ASP A 136 18.29 1.99 4.94
N GLU A 137 18.68 2.54 3.79
CA GLU A 137 19.89 2.15 3.06
C GLU A 137 21.16 2.22 3.91
N LYS A 138 21.21 3.09 4.92
CA LYS A 138 22.38 3.22 5.82
C LYS A 138 22.44 2.12 6.86
N ILE A 139 21.32 1.48 7.15
CA ILE A 139 21.14 0.46 8.20
C ILE A 139 20.74 -0.89 7.58
N PHE A 140 20.60 -0.96 6.25
CA PHE A 140 20.21 -2.20 5.58
C PHE A 140 21.37 -3.18 5.56
N THR A 141 21.29 -4.15 6.46
CA THR A 141 22.31 -5.17 6.66
C THR A 141 21.76 -6.56 6.32
N CYS A 142 22.65 -7.57 6.32
CA CYS A 142 22.28 -8.96 6.14
C CYS A 142 21.22 -9.41 7.16
N LYS A 143 21.31 -8.95 8.42
CA LYS A 143 20.33 -9.18 9.49
C LYS A 143 18.95 -8.63 9.14
N GLN A 144 18.87 -7.43 8.55
CA GLN A 144 17.58 -6.86 8.11
C GLN A 144 16.97 -7.65 6.95
N LEU A 145 17.79 -8.14 6.02
CA LEU A 145 17.34 -9.04 4.96
C LEU A 145 16.84 -10.38 5.52
N GLN A 146 17.53 -10.97 6.51
CA GLN A 146 17.05 -12.16 7.21
C GLN A 146 15.68 -11.92 7.87
N GLN A 147 15.46 -10.76 8.49
CA GLN A 147 14.14 -10.44 9.06
C GLN A 147 13.05 -10.36 7.99
N LEU A 148 13.35 -9.75 6.84
CA LEU A 148 12.40 -9.67 5.72
C LEU A 148 12.06 -11.06 5.17
N VAL A 149 13.07 -11.90 4.91
CA VAL A 149 12.87 -13.28 4.44
C VAL A 149 12.05 -14.08 5.45
N ARG A 150 12.31 -13.93 6.76
CA ARG A 150 11.54 -14.62 7.80
C ARG A 150 10.05 -14.26 7.75
N ILE A 151 9.72 -12.99 7.51
CA ILE A 151 8.33 -12.53 7.42
C ILE A 151 7.71 -13.05 6.12
N VAL A 152 8.33 -12.78 4.97
CA VAL A 152 7.78 -13.10 3.65
C VAL A 152 7.59 -14.60 3.49
N HIS A 153 8.60 -15.42 3.82
CA HIS A 153 8.50 -16.86 3.70
C HIS A 153 7.40 -17.45 4.59
N SER A 154 7.21 -16.92 5.81
CA SER A 154 6.16 -17.41 6.71
C SER A 154 4.75 -17.13 6.22
N MET A 155 4.57 -16.08 5.39
CA MET A 155 3.28 -15.61 4.89
C MET A 155 3.06 -15.93 3.41
N GLU A 156 4.05 -16.52 2.75
CA GLU A 156 4.10 -16.68 1.30
C GLU A 156 2.87 -17.38 0.73
N ASP A 157 2.50 -18.54 1.30
CA ASP A 157 1.29 -19.28 0.90
C ASP A 157 0.02 -18.42 0.98
N TYR A 158 -0.08 -17.55 1.99
CA TYR A 158 -1.21 -16.64 2.12
C TYR A 158 -1.19 -15.53 1.07
N PHE A 159 -0.03 -15.02 0.68
CA PHE A 159 0.08 -14.05 -0.41
C PHE A 159 -0.39 -14.66 -1.73
N TYR A 160 -0.04 -15.91 -2.02
CA TYR A 160 -0.52 -16.59 -3.23
C TYR A 160 -2.05 -16.77 -3.26
N LEU A 161 -2.71 -16.91 -2.10
CA LEU A 161 -4.18 -16.92 -2.05
C LEU A 161 -4.83 -15.58 -2.43
N LEU A 162 -4.09 -14.48 -2.29
CA LEU A 162 -4.56 -13.12 -2.60
C LEU A 162 -4.26 -12.71 -4.06
N ILE A 163 -3.34 -13.41 -4.73
CA ILE A 163 -2.92 -13.10 -6.10
C ILE A 163 -3.86 -13.82 -7.10
N PRO A 164 -4.48 -13.09 -8.06
CA PRO A 164 -5.29 -13.70 -9.12
C PRO A 164 -4.52 -14.76 -9.91
N GLY A 165 -5.18 -15.87 -10.26
CA GLY A 165 -4.52 -17.06 -10.85
C GLY A 165 -3.64 -16.78 -12.07
N ASP A 166 -4.07 -15.90 -12.98
CA ASP A 166 -3.27 -15.54 -14.17
C ASP A 166 -1.97 -14.80 -13.79
N ARG A 167 -1.98 -14.01 -12.70
CA ARG A 167 -0.80 -13.30 -12.19
C ARG A 167 0.18 -14.22 -11.47
N GLN A 168 -0.27 -15.35 -10.93
CA GLN A 168 0.60 -16.33 -10.27
C GLN A 168 1.63 -16.95 -11.22
N ASN A 169 1.34 -16.96 -12.52
CA ASN A 169 2.23 -17.51 -13.55
C ASN A 169 3.20 -16.45 -14.13
N ASN A 170 3.14 -15.21 -13.68
CA ASN A 170 3.99 -14.13 -14.20
C ASN A 170 5.45 -14.34 -13.78
N ALA A 171 6.38 -13.88 -14.62
CA ALA A 171 7.82 -13.96 -14.34
C ALA A 171 8.23 -13.24 -13.05
N THR A 172 7.46 -12.24 -12.62
CA THR A 172 7.65 -11.47 -11.39
C THR A 172 6.94 -12.06 -10.17
N CYS A 173 6.11 -13.10 -10.33
CA CYS A 173 5.42 -13.79 -9.25
C CYS A 173 6.10 -15.16 -9.03
N ARG A 174 7.23 -15.13 -8.32
CA ARG A 174 8.04 -16.33 -8.05
C ARG A 174 8.15 -16.59 -6.56
N PRO A 175 8.14 -17.86 -6.13
CA PRO A 175 8.33 -18.18 -4.73
C PRO A 175 9.76 -17.83 -4.31
N VAL A 176 10.00 -17.77 -3.00
CA VAL A 176 11.33 -17.63 -2.43
C VAL A 176 12.14 -18.89 -2.75
N GLU A 177 13.10 -18.79 -3.68
CA GLU A 177 13.89 -19.94 -4.18
C GLU A 177 15.15 -20.24 -3.34
N VAL A 178 15.41 -19.47 -2.27
CA VAL A 178 16.59 -19.69 -1.42
C VAL A 178 16.34 -20.81 -0.41
N ASP A 179 17.40 -21.50 0.04
CA ASP A 179 17.33 -22.34 1.25
C ASP A 179 17.14 -21.42 2.46
N VAL A 180 15.87 -21.18 2.82
CA VAL A 180 15.49 -20.26 3.88
C VAL A 180 16.10 -20.69 5.22
N LYS A 181 16.19 -22.00 5.48
CA LYS A 181 16.75 -22.49 6.74
C LYS A 181 18.25 -22.20 6.83
N ALA A 182 18.99 -22.44 5.75
CA ALA A 182 20.41 -22.11 5.68
C ALA A 182 20.63 -20.59 5.73
N PHE A 183 19.81 -19.81 5.02
CA PHE A 183 19.94 -18.35 4.98
C PHE A 183 19.65 -17.69 6.32
N LEU A 184 18.72 -18.23 7.11
CA LEU A 184 18.38 -17.73 8.44
C LEU A 184 19.36 -18.20 9.55
N ASP A 185 20.42 -18.93 9.21
CA ASP A 185 21.47 -19.27 10.19
C ASP A 185 22.13 -17.97 10.72
N PRO A 186 22.17 -17.75 12.05
CA PRO A 186 22.80 -16.57 12.65
C PRO A 186 24.26 -16.35 12.24
N GLN A 187 24.98 -17.40 11.84
CA GLN A 187 26.38 -17.32 11.41
C GLN A 187 26.53 -16.62 10.06
N ILE A 188 25.51 -16.65 9.19
CA ILE A 188 25.56 -16.04 7.86
C ILE A 188 25.77 -14.52 7.94
N CYS A 189 25.10 -13.87 8.90
CA CYS A 189 25.20 -12.43 9.11
C CYS A 189 26.02 -12.06 10.36
N ALA A 190 26.92 -12.94 10.83
CA ALA A 190 27.69 -12.73 12.06
C ALA A 190 28.62 -11.51 12.01
N ALA A 191 29.06 -11.12 10.81
CA ALA A 191 29.91 -9.94 10.59
C ALA A 191 29.13 -8.61 10.58
N ASP A 192 27.79 -8.65 10.62
CA ASP A 192 27.00 -7.42 10.66
C ASP A 192 27.17 -6.71 12.01
N PRO A 193 27.36 -5.38 11.99
CA PRO A 193 27.43 -4.59 13.22
C PRO A 193 26.21 -4.88 14.10
N GLU A 194 26.43 -4.91 15.42
CA GLU A 194 25.30 -4.88 16.36
C GLU A 194 24.61 -3.52 16.21
N THR A 195 23.32 -3.57 15.87
CA THR A 195 22.44 -2.40 15.78
C THR A 195 21.80 -2.10 17.12
#